data_AF-A0A0R1PI02-F1
#
_entry.id   AF-A0A0R1PI02-F1
#
_cell.length_a   1.000
_cell.length_b   1.000
_cell.length_c   1.000
_cell.angle_alpha   90.00
_cell.angle_beta   90.00
_cell.angle_gamma   90.00
#
_symmetry.space_group_name_H-M   'P 1'
#
loop_
_entity.id
_entity.type
_entity.pdbx_description
1 polymer ?
#
loop_
_entity_poly.entity_id
_entity_poly.type
_entity_poly.pdbx_seq_one_letter_code
_entity_poly.pdbx_strand_id
1 'polypeptide(L)'
;MEIGSLAEWVESFAEILAVSVALFLPYYQKRKANKEKNQQAKQIIIKTANKLLQQTNIQESIQFKELTKFVSIYLVLATNDATITIIQLGDAILNVIGTSDQLSIKQQSQINKLIDDLNKIKV
;
A
#
# COMPACT_ATOMS: atom_id res chain seq x y z
N MET A 1 48.99 16.66 27.72
CA MET A 1 47.62 16.46 27.23
C MET A 1 47.32 15.00 27.45
N GLU A 2 46.71 14.66 28.59
CA GLU A 2 46.30 13.28 28.85
C GLU A 2 45.23 12.96 27.81
N ILE A 3 45.51 12.01 26.94
CA ILE A 3 44.50 11.43 26.07
C ILE A 3 43.43 10.90 27.03
N GLY A 4 42.21 11.44 26.95
CA GLY A 4 41.10 11.05 27.83
C GLY A 4 41.00 9.53 27.94
N SER A 5 40.52 9.04 29.08
CA SER A 5 40.53 7.60 29.36
C SER A 5 39.78 6.85 28.25
N LEU A 6 40.16 5.60 27.97
CA LEU A 6 39.44 4.78 26.96
C LEU A 6 37.94 4.72 27.24
N ALA A 7 37.53 4.82 28.51
CA ALA A 7 36.12 4.87 28.91
C ALA A 7 35.41 6.13 28.43
N GLU A 8 36.02 7.32 28.54
CA GLU A 8 35.43 8.60 28.09
C GLU A 8 35.25 8.65 26.56
N TRP A 9 36.18 8.05 25.81
CA TRP A 9 36.06 7.91 24.35
C TRP A 9 34.92 6.97 23.95
N VAL A 10 34.77 5.85 24.67
CA VAL A 10 33.68 4.89 24.43
C VAL A 10 32.34 5.52 24.79
N GLU A 11 32.26 6.25 25.89
CA GLU A 11 31.05 6.96 26.32
C GLU A 11 30.62 8.01 25.29
N SER A 12 31.55 8.87 24.87
CA SER A 12 31.29 9.90 23.84
C SER A 12 30.85 9.27 22.51
N PHE A 13 31.45 8.14 22.12
CA PHE A 13 31.06 7.42 20.91
C PHE A 13 29.68 6.77 21.04
N ALA A 14 29.38 6.19 22.20
CA ALA A 14 28.06 5.62 22.49
C ALA A 14 26.96 6.68 22.48
N GLU A 15 27.23 7.87 23.01
CA GLU A 15 26.30 9.00 22.98
C GLU A 15 26.01 9.46 21.55
N ILE A 16 27.05 9.64 20.73
CA ILE A 16 26.89 10.01 19.31
C ILE A 16 26.07 8.95 18.55
N LEU A 17 26.33 7.66 18.80
CA LEU A 17 25.55 6.58 18.19
C LEU A 17 24.09 6.58 18.67
N ALA A 18 23.85 6.77 19.96
CA ALA A 18 22.51 6.80 20.52
C ALA A 18 21.68 7.95 19.95
N VAL A 19 22.26 9.16 19.88
CA VAL A 19 21.62 10.33 19.26
C VAL A 19 21.37 10.07 17.76
N SER A 20 22.34 9.50 17.05
CA SER A 20 22.19 9.16 15.63
C SER A 20 21.03 8.18 15.42
N VAL A 21 20.97 7.09 16.19
CA VAL A 21 19.87 6.12 16.11
C VAL A 21 18.53 6.79 16.45
N ALA A 22 18.47 7.61 17.49
CA ALA A 22 17.24 8.31 17.89
C ALA A 22 16.70 9.24 16.79
N LEU A 23 17.58 9.90 16.03
CA LEU A 23 17.19 10.76 14.91
C LEU A 23 16.68 9.96 13.71
N PHE A 24 17.30 8.82 13.38
CA PHE A 24 16.99 8.07 12.16
C PHE A 24 15.98 6.93 12.34
N LEU A 25 15.81 6.41 13.56
CA LEU A 25 14.87 5.32 13.86
C LEU A 25 13.42 5.66 13.48
N PRO A 26 12.87 6.85 13.79
CA PRO A 26 11.51 7.21 13.40
C PRO A 26 11.32 7.20 11.87
N TYR A 27 12.32 7.67 11.13
CA TYR A 27 12.29 7.68 9.66
C TYR A 27 12.27 6.24 9.12
N TYR A 28 13.15 5.38 9.63
CA TYR A 28 13.19 3.97 9.23
C TYR A 28 11.87 3.26 9.54
N GLN A 29 11.32 3.46 10.73
CA GLN A 29 10.03 2.87 11.14
C GLN A 29 8.88 3.37 10.25
N LYS A 30 8.82 4.68 9.95
CA LYS A 30 7.82 5.24 9.03
C LYS A 30 7.92 4.63 7.63
N ARG A 31 9.14 4.46 7.11
CA ARG A 31 9.37 3.83 5.80
C ARG A 31 8.90 2.37 5.79
N LYS A 32 9.22 1.60 6.84
CA LYS A 32 8.76 0.20 6.99
C LYS A 32 7.23 0.12 7.07
N ALA A 33 6.61 0.97 7.88
CA ALA A 33 5.15 1.02 8.02
C ALA A 33 4.46 1.38 6.71
N ASN A 34 4.99 2.33 5.94
CA ASN A 34 4.45 2.69 4.62
C ASN A 34 4.52 1.50 3.65
N LYS A 35 5.65 0.78 3.62
CA LYS A 35 5.81 -0.42 2.81
C LYS A 35 4.77 -1.49 3.16
N GLU A 36 4.58 -1.78 4.45
CA GLU A 36 3.59 -2.76 4.90
C GLU A 36 2.16 -2.35 4.53
N LYS A 37 1.78 -1.09 4.77
CA LYS A 37 0.45 -0.55 4.40
C LYS A 37 0.20 -0.65 2.90
N ASN A 38 1.18 -0.30 2.08
CA ASN A 38 1.09 -0.38 0.62
C ASN A 38 0.95 -1.83 0.14
N GLN A 39 1.69 -2.76 0.74
CA GLN A 39 1.55 -4.19 0.42
C GLN A 39 0.17 -4.71 0.79
N GLN A 40 -0.36 -4.32 1.96
CA GLN A 40 -1.71 -4.71 2.39
C GLN A 40 -2.79 -4.14 1.46
N ALA A 41 -2.73 -2.85 1.12
CA ALA A 41 -3.68 -2.21 0.21
C ALA A 41 -3.68 -2.89 -1.16
N LYS A 42 -2.49 -3.14 -1.71
CA LYS A 42 -2.31 -3.88 -2.97
C LYS A 42 -2.95 -5.28 -2.91
N GLN A 43 -2.67 -6.04 -1.85
CA GLN A 43 -3.22 -7.38 -1.69
C GLN A 43 -4.74 -7.38 -1.56
N ILE A 44 -5.31 -6.44 -0.81
CA ILE A 44 -6.76 -6.31 -0.63
C ILE A 44 -7.42 -6.04 -1.99
N ILE A 45 -6.94 -5.03 -2.73
CA ILE A 45 -7.50 -4.69 -4.04
C ILE A 45 -7.41 -5.87 -5.01
N ILE A 46 -6.24 -6.51 -5.13
CA ILE A 46 -6.05 -7.65 -6.03
C ILE A 46 -6.96 -8.83 -5.65
N LYS A 47 -7.00 -9.20 -4.37
CA LYS A 47 -7.83 -10.33 -3.90
C LYS A 47 -9.31 -10.07 -4.14
N THR A 48 -9.78 -8.85 -3.86
CA THR A 48 -11.19 -8.50 -4.05
C THR A 48 -11.54 -8.40 -5.53
N ALA A 49 -10.69 -7.78 -6.36
CA ALA A 49 -10.89 -7.72 -7.80
C ALA A 49 -10.94 -9.12 -8.44
N ASN A 50 -10.04 -10.03 -8.04
CA ASN A 50 -10.05 -11.42 -8.52
C ASN A 50 -11.33 -12.18 -8.12
N LYS A 51 -11.88 -11.93 -6.91
CA LYS A 51 -13.16 -12.51 -6.50
C LYS A 51 -14.31 -11.97 -7.34
N LEU A 52 -14.31 -10.67 -7.64
CA LEU A 52 -15.33 -10.03 -8.48
C LEU A 52 -15.32 -10.54 -9.91
N LEU A 53 -14.14 -10.87 -10.46
CA LEU A 53 -14.02 -11.50 -11.78
C LEU A 53 -14.72 -12.87 -11.89
N GLN A 54 -14.89 -13.57 -10.77
CA GLN A 54 -15.47 -14.92 -10.72
C GLN A 54 -16.95 -14.93 -10.29
N GLN A 55 -17.51 -13.77 -9.89
CA GLN A 55 -18.87 -13.66 -9.39
C GLN A 55 -19.87 -13.27 -10.48
N THR A 56 -21.08 -13.84 -10.36
CA THR A 56 -22.29 -13.33 -11.01
C THR A 56 -23.07 -12.47 -10.02
N ASN A 57 -23.64 -11.35 -10.47
CA ASN A 57 -24.30 -10.34 -9.63
C ASN A 57 -23.32 -9.54 -8.75
N ILE A 58 -22.46 -8.78 -9.43
CA ILE A 58 -21.38 -8.01 -8.82
C ILE A 58 -21.87 -6.86 -7.94
N GLN A 59 -22.93 -6.13 -8.33
CA GLN A 59 -23.32 -4.93 -7.58
C GLN A 59 -23.89 -5.22 -6.20
N GLU A 60 -24.63 -6.32 -6.05
CA GLU A 60 -25.18 -6.71 -4.76
C GLU A 60 -24.13 -7.37 -3.85
N SER A 61 -23.03 -7.84 -4.44
CA SER A 61 -21.96 -8.54 -3.75
C SER A 61 -21.34 -7.69 -2.62
N ILE A 62 -21.04 -8.37 -1.52
CA ILE A 62 -20.35 -7.76 -0.37
C ILE A 62 -18.96 -7.26 -0.82
N GLN A 63 -18.30 -8.02 -1.69
CA GLN A 63 -16.97 -7.75 -2.23
C GLN A 63 -16.89 -6.41 -2.96
N PHE A 64 -17.90 -6.10 -3.79
CA PHE A 64 -17.95 -4.84 -4.52
C PHE A 64 -18.13 -3.66 -3.57
N LYS A 65 -19.09 -3.77 -2.64
CA LYS A 65 -19.36 -2.73 -1.63
C LYS A 65 -18.14 -2.49 -0.73
N GLU A 66 -17.44 -3.55 -0.34
CA GLU A 66 -16.20 -3.47 0.43
C GLU A 66 -15.08 -2.80 -0.35
N LEU A 67 -14.87 -3.18 -1.62
CA LEU A 67 -13.85 -2.57 -2.47
C LEU A 67 -14.12 -1.07 -2.66
N THR A 68 -15.36 -0.70 -2.96
CA THR A 68 -15.77 0.70 -3.11
C THR A 68 -15.50 1.50 -1.84
N LYS A 69 -15.96 1.02 -0.67
CA LYS A 69 -15.69 1.68 0.61
C LYS A 69 -14.20 1.78 0.90
N PHE A 70 -13.45 0.71 0.67
CA PHE A 70 -12.02 0.66 0.90
C PHE A 70 -11.30 1.71 0.07
N VAL A 71 -11.56 1.76 -1.24
CA VAL A 71 -10.98 2.73 -2.17
C VAL A 71 -11.36 4.15 -1.77
N SER A 72 -12.64 4.43 -1.50
CA SER A 72 -13.09 5.78 -1.11
C SER A 72 -12.43 6.27 0.18
N ILE A 73 -12.33 5.42 1.21
CA ILE A 73 -11.70 5.80 2.48
C ILE A 73 -10.20 6.01 2.27
N TYR A 74 -9.52 5.09 1.60
CA TYR A 74 -8.08 5.17 1.41
C TYR A 74 -7.66 6.29 0.47
N LEU A 75 -8.51 6.72 -0.47
CA LEU A 75 -8.22 7.86 -1.33
C LEU A 75 -8.03 9.14 -0.53
N VAL A 76 -8.80 9.32 0.55
CA VAL A 76 -8.70 10.46 1.46
C VAL A 76 -7.51 10.33 2.42
N LEU A 77 -7.13 9.11 2.79
CA LEU A 77 -6.07 8.83 3.77
C LEU A 77 -4.68 8.60 3.13
N ALA A 78 -4.58 8.45 1.82
CA ALA A 78 -3.33 8.16 1.13
C ALA A 78 -2.38 9.36 1.23
N THR A 79 -1.19 9.13 1.79
CA THR A 79 -0.18 10.18 2.06
C THR A 79 1.16 9.97 1.36
N ASN A 80 1.32 8.87 0.63
CA ASN A 80 2.53 8.63 -0.18
C ASN A 80 2.14 8.16 -1.58
N ASP A 81 2.99 8.49 -2.56
CA ASP A 81 2.74 8.30 -3.99
C ASP A 81 2.42 6.85 -4.36
N ALA A 82 3.09 5.89 -3.72
CA ALA A 82 2.84 4.47 -3.96
C ALA A 82 1.44 4.06 -3.48
N THR A 83 1.00 4.49 -2.29
CA THR A 83 -0.40 4.28 -1.87
C THR A 83 -1.36 4.93 -2.85
N ILE A 84 -1.14 6.19 -3.21
CA ILE A 84 -2.01 6.94 -4.11
C ILE A 84 -2.20 6.18 -5.43
N THR A 85 -1.09 5.71 -6.03
CA THR A 85 -1.11 4.93 -7.28
C THR A 85 -1.88 3.62 -7.13
N ILE A 86 -1.66 2.89 -6.02
CA ILE A 86 -2.37 1.63 -5.74
C ILE A 86 -3.88 1.87 -5.63
N ILE A 87 -4.29 2.92 -4.92
CA ILE A 87 -5.71 3.26 -4.73
C ILE A 87 -6.34 3.75 -6.02
N GLN A 88 -5.64 4.54 -6.82
CA GLN A 88 -6.11 4.99 -8.15
C GLN A 88 -6.32 3.82 -9.11
N LEU A 89 -5.47 2.80 -9.07
CA LEU A 89 -5.69 1.57 -9.84
C LEU A 89 -6.90 0.78 -9.32
N GLY A 90 -7.13 0.77 -8.01
CA GLY A 90 -8.36 0.23 -7.40
C GLY A 90 -9.61 0.97 -7.88
N ASP A 91 -9.57 2.30 -7.93
CA ASP A 91 -10.66 3.13 -8.46
C ASP A 91 -10.89 2.88 -9.95
N ALA A 92 -9.82 2.75 -10.74
CA ALA A 92 -9.92 2.37 -12.14
C ALA A 92 -10.59 1.00 -12.33
N ILE A 93 -10.31 0.02 -11.46
CA ILE A 93 -11.00 -1.28 -11.48
C ILE A 93 -12.50 -1.09 -11.23
N LEU A 94 -12.89 -0.29 -10.22
CA LEU A 94 -14.30 0.01 -9.93
C LEU A 94 -14.99 0.70 -11.10
N ASN A 95 -14.31 1.65 -11.76
CA ASN A 95 -14.83 2.34 -12.94
C ASN A 95 -15.03 1.41 -14.14
N VAL A 96 -14.16 0.41 -14.33
CA VAL A 96 -14.32 -0.61 -15.39
C VAL A 96 -15.49 -1.55 -15.10
N ILE A 97 -15.72 -1.89 -13.83
CA ILE A 97 -16.88 -2.67 -13.40
C ILE A 97 -18.17 -1.86 -13.61
N GLY A 98 -18.14 -0.57 -13.26
CA GLY A 98 -19.25 0.36 -13.44
C GLY A 98 -20.53 -0.12 -12.74
N THR A 99 -21.64 -0.10 -13.47
CA THR A 99 -22.96 -0.55 -13.00
C THR A 99 -23.39 -1.88 -13.64
N SER A 100 -22.44 -2.71 -14.07
CA SER A 100 -22.76 -3.99 -14.69
C SER A 100 -22.74 -5.12 -13.66
N ASP A 101 -23.83 -5.89 -13.58
CA ASP A 101 -23.92 -7.06 -12.70
C ASP A 101 -23.10 -8.25 -13.19
N GLN A 102 -22.72 -8.22 -14.47
CA GLN A 102 -21.88 -9.20 -15.15
C GLN A 102 -20.82 -8.49 -15.98
N LEU A 103 -19.59 -8.99 -15.93
CA LEU A 103 -18.48 -8.42 -16.68
C LEU A 103 -18.39 -9.02 -18.07
N SER A 104 -18.38 -8.17 -19.09
CA SER A 104 -18.02 -8.58 -20.45
C SER A 104 -16.56 -9.07 -20.52
N ILE A 105 -16.24 -9.89 -21.52
CA ILE A 105 -14.87 -10.37 -21.77
C ILE A 105 -13.87 -9.20 -21.87
N LYS A 106 -14.29 -8.09 -22.47
CA LYS A 106 -13.48 -6.87 -22.57
C LYS A 106 -13.20 -6.24 -21.21
N GLN A 107 -14.21 -6.11 -20.35
CA GLN A 107 -14.05 -5.59 -18.98
C GLN A 107 -13.15 -6.51 -18.15
N GLN A 108 -13.34 -7.83 -18.24
CA GLN A 108 -12.49 -8.80 -17.54
C GLN A 108 -11.02 -8.67 -17.96
N SER A 109 -10.76 -8.53 -19.26
CA SER A 109 -9.40 -8.32 -19.78
C SER A 109 -8.78 -7.01 -19.28
N GLN A 110 -9.56 -5.93 -19.24
CA GLN A 110 -9.11 -4.64 -18.70
C GLN A 110 -8.79 -4.72 -17.20
N ILE A 111 -9.65 -5.36 -16.40
CA ILE A 111 -9.41 -5.56 -14.97
C ILE A 111 -8.15 -6.40 -14.74
N ASN A 112 -7.96 -7.48 -15.52
CA ASN A 112 -6.75 -8.31 -15.43
C ASN A 112 -5.48 -7.51 -15.75
N LYS A 113 -5.53 -6.58 -16.72
CA LYS A 113 -4.42 -5.68 -17.01
C LYS A 113 -4.12 -4.74 -15.84
N LEU A 114 -5.15 -4.16 -15.22
CA LEU A 114 -5.00 -3.30 -14.03
C LEU A 114 -4.43 -4.06 -12.83
N ILE A 115 -4.80 -5.34 -12.66
CA ILE A 115 -4.23 -6.23 -11.64
C ILE A 115 -2.74 -6.50 -11.93
N ASP A 116 -2.35 -6.70 -13.18
CA ASP A 116 -0.94 -6.85 -13.57
C ASP A 116 -0.13 -5.57 -13.32
N ASP A 117 -0.70 -4.41 -13.63
CA ASP A 117 -0.10 -3.11 -13.34
C ASP A 117 0.09 -2.90 -11.82
N LEU A 118 -0.91 -3.28 -11.01
CA LEU A 118 -0.78 -3.33 -9.54
C LEU A 118 0.36 -4.24 -9.10
N ASN A 119 0.52 -5.41 -9.71
CA ASN A 119 1.59 -6.37 -9.39
C ASN A 119 2.99 -5.80 -9.68
N LYS A 120 3.14 -4.95 -10.69
CA LYS A 120 4.42 -4.31 -11.05
C LYS A 120 4.84 -3.19 -10.09
N ILE A 121 3.93 -2.61 -9.32
CA ILE A 121 4.26 -1.57 -8.34
C ILE A 121 5.23 -2.13 -7.29
N LYS A 122 6.41 -1.50 -7.20
CA LYS A 122 7.41 -1.77 -6.16
C LYS A 122 7.02 -1.06 -4.87
N VAL A 123 7.04 -1.80 -3.77
CA VAL A 123 6.60 -1.36 -2.44
C VAL A 123 7.67 -1.65 -1.41
#